data_AF-I3T6G1-F1
#
_entry.id   AF-I3T6G1-F1
#
_cell.length_a   1.000
_cell.length_b   1.000
_cell.length_c   1.000
_cell.angle_alpha   90.00
_cell.angle_beta   90.00
_cell.angle_gamma   90.00
#
_symmetry.space_group_name_H-M   'P 1'
#
loop_
_entity.id
_entity.type
_entity.pdbx_description
1 polymer ?
#
loop_
_entity_poly.entity_id
_entity_poly.type
_entity_poly.pdbx_seq_one_letter_code
_entity_poly.pdbx_strand_id
1 'polypeptide(L)'
;MVQDLPNYAQHNVPIFSLPQEWLWCESWCGNTTKSKAKTIDLCNNPMTKEPKLQGARRIVSEWPDLDSEASSFTARILGDDQEPTQSPDQSKDLTSEDSLKEDLESKAEL
;
A
#
# COMPACT_ATOMS: atom_id res chain seq x y z
N MET A 1 16.93 -9.19 7.09
CA MET A 1 17.59 -9.77 8.28
C MET A 1 16.61 -10.41 9.26
N VAL A 2 15.51 -9.76 9.67
CA VAL A 2 14.58 -10.35 10.67
C VAL A 2 13.90 -11.64 10.22
N GLN A 3 13.67 -11.85 8.92
CA GLN A 3 13.17 -13.12 8.39
C GLN A 3 14.30 -14.14 8.16
N ASP A 4 15.50 -13.68 7.78
CA ASP A 4 16.60 -14.55 7.35
C ASP A 4 17.19 -15.36 8.50
N LEU A 5 17.35 -14.75 9.68
CA LEU A 5 17.99 -15.40 10.81
C LEU A 5 17.16 -16.58 11.35
N PRO A 6 15.84 -16.44 11.62
CA PRO A 6 15.00 -17.60 11.96
C PRO A 6 15.02 -18.68 10.87
N ASN A 7 14.95 -18.28 9.60
CA ASN A 7 14.98 -19.23 8.48
C ASN A 7 16.31 -20.02 8.43
N TYR A 8 17.45 -19.39 8.68
CA TYR A 8 18.73 -20.07 8.73
C TYR A 8 18.86 -21.00 9.95
N ALA A 9 18.41 -20.54 11.12
CA ALA A 9 18.56 -21.27 12.38
C ALA A 9 17.57 -22.43 12.56
N GLN A 10 16.58 -22.60 11.67
CA GLN A 10 15.49 -23.57 11.82
C GLN A 10 15.94 -25.03 11.99
N HIS A 11 17.13 -25.39 11.48
CA HIS A 11 17.70 -26.74 11.63
C HIS A 11 18.20 -27.02 13.06
N ASN A 12 18.57 -25.97 13.79
CA ASN A 12 19.11 -26.05 15.15
C ASN A 12 18.08 -25.63 16.21
N VAL A 13 17.15 -24.75 15.85
CA VAL A 13 16.08 -24.23 16.71
C VAL A 13 14.74 -24.60 16.07
N PRO A 14 13.90 -25.43 16.72
CA PRO A 14 12.62 -25.83 16.14
C PRO A 14 11.69 -24.64 15.86
N ILE A 15 11.15 -24.58 14.65
CA ILE A 15 10.12 -23.63 14.24
C ILE A 15 8.88 -24.44 13.85
N PHE A 16 7.74 -24.14 14.49
CA PHE A 16 6.47 -24.77 14.17
C PHE A 16 5.71 -23.93 13.15
N SER A 17 5.30 -24.56 12.05
CA SER A 17 4.54 -23.89 10.99
C SER A 17 3.11 -23.63 11.43
N LEU A 18 2.64 -22.40 11.25
CA LEU A 18 1.23 -22.06 11.41
C LEU A 18 0.43 -22.47 10.16
N PRO A 19 -0.86 -22.82 10.30
CA PRO A 19 -1.75 -23.01 9.16
C PRO A 19 -1.80 -21.80 8.22
N GLN A 20 -1.96 -22.03 6.92
CA GLN A 20 -1.94 -20.97 5.89
C GLN A 20 -2.98 -19.86 6.12
N GLU A 21 -4.12 -20.16 6.76
CA GLU A 21 -5.15 -19.18 7.11
C GLU A 21 -4.66 -18.05 8.03
N TRP A 22 -3.53 -18.22 8.71
CA TRP A 22 -2.99 -17.21 9.61
C TRP A 22 -2.37 -16.03 8.88
N LEU A 23 -1.94 -16.16 7.64
CA LEU A 23 -1.27 -15.10 6.87
C LEU A 23 -1.72 -15.13 5.42
N TRP A 24 -2.31 -14.03 4.95
CA TRP A 24 -2.68 -13.82 3.56
C TRP A 24 -1.98 -12.57 3.01
N CYS A 25 -1.51 -12.64 1.77
CA CYS A 25 -0.97 -11.48 1.05
C CYS A 25 -1.28 -11.59 -0.45
N GLU A 26 -1.64 -10.45 -1.08
CA GLU A 26 -2.21 -10.45 -2.42
C GLU A 26 -1.26 -10.98 -3.50
N SER A 27 0.04 -10.74 -3.37
CA SER A 27 1.01 -11.13 -4.39
C SER A 27 1.24 -12.65 -4.45
N TRP A 28 1.02 -13.37 -3.35
CA TRP A 28 1.34 -14.79 -3.23
C TRP A 28 0.12 -15.68 -2.94
N CYS A 29 -0.99 -15.09 -2.49
CA CYS A 29 -2.22 -15.79 -2.15
C CYS A 29 -3.35 -15.42 -3.11
N GLY A 30 -4.16 -16.42 -3.51
CA GLY A 30 -5.34 -16.16 -4.33
C GLY A 30 -6.47 -15.45 -3.56
N ASN A 31 -7.35 -14.75 -4.27
CA ASN A 31 -8.48 -14.05 -3.64
C ASN A 31 -9.50 -15.01 -2.99
N THR A 32 -9.52 -16.29 -3.40
CA THR A 32 -10.41 -17.32 -2.82
C THR A 32 -10.04 -17.70 -1.38
N THR A 33 -8.78 -17.52 -0.97
CA THR A 33 -8.32 -17.82 0.39
C THR A 33 -8.47 -16.63 1.34
N LYS A 34 -8.76 -15.44 0.81
CA LYS A 34 -8.89 -14.19 1.57
C LYS A 34 -10.01 -14.26 2.62
N SER A 35 -11.14 -14.89 2.31
CA SER A 35 -12.26 -15.01 3.25
C SER A 35 -11.96 -15.89 4.47
N LYS A 36 -10.93 -16.74 4.39
CA LYS A 36 -10.47 -17.58 5.50
C LYS A 36 -9.29 -16.97 6.25
N ALA A 37 -8.75 -15.85 5.75
CA ALA A 37 -7.56 -15.22 6.32
C ALA A 37 -7.89 -14.62 7.69
N LYS A 38 -7.03 -14.89 8.67
CA LYS A 38 -7.09 -14.27 10.01
C LYS A 38 -6.30 -12.97 10.06
N THR A 39 -5.24 -12.87 9.26
CA THR A 39 -4.45 -11.65 9.12
C THR A 39 -4.07 -11.43 7.66
N ILE A 40 -3.93 -10.16 7.29
CA ILE A 40 -3.60 -9.71 5.94
C ILE A 40 -2.30 -8.92 6.03
N ASP A 41 -1.26 -9.38 5.34
CA ASP A 41 -0.02 -8.64 5.16
C ASP A 41 -0.06 -7.88 3.83
N LEU A 42 0.18 -6.57 3.91
CA LEU A 42 0.34 -5.69 2.75
C LEU A 42 1.78 -5.78 2.25
N CYS A 43 2.12 -6.96 1.71
CA CYS A 43 3.44 -7.25 1.18
C CYS A 43 3.75 -6.38 -0.05
N ASN A 44 5.03 -6.07 -0.26
CA ASN A 44 5.44 -5.32 -1.45
C ASN A 44 5.28 -6.18 -2.71
N ASN A 45 4.64 -5.63 -3.74
CA ASN A 45 4.55 -6.27 -5.05
C ASN A 45 5.78 -5.88 -5.91
N PRO A 46 6.61 -6.83 -6.38
CA PRO A 46 7.75 -6.51 -7.23
C PRO A 46 7.34 -6.00 -8.62
N MET A 47 6.13 -6.31 -9.08
CA MET A 47 5.61 -5.92 -10.39
C MET A 47 4.91 -4.57 -10.39
N THR A 48 4.35 -4.14 -9.24
CA THR A 48 3.61 -2.88 -9.12
C THR A 48 4.13 -2.06 -7.94
N LYS A 49 4.40 -0.77 -8.17
CA LYS A 49 4.81 0.17 -7.10
C LYS A 49 3.60 0.85 -6.45
N GLU A 50 2.56 0.08 -6.14
CA GLU A 50 1.39 0.62 -5.45
C GLU A 50 1.78 1.05 -4.02
N PRO A 51 1.46 2.28 -3.59
CA PRO A 51 1.66 2.71 -2.21
C PRO A 51 0.82 1.88 -1.24
N LYS A 52 1.36 1.59 -0.04
CA LYS A 52 0.68 0.77 0.97
C LYS A 52 -0.70 1.29 1.39
N LEU A 53 -0.88 2.60 1.48
CA LEU A 53 -2.17 3.21 1.85
C LEU A 53 -3.24 2.96 0.78
N GLN A 54 -2.87 3.05 -0.49
CA GLN A 54 -3.77 2.74 -1.60
C GLN A 54 -4.15 1.26 -1.60
N GLY A 55 -3.15 0.38 -1.40
CA GLY A 55 -3.37 -1.05 -1.26
C GLY A 55 -4.28 -1.38 -0.07
N ALA A 56 -4.10 -0.73 1.08
CA ALA A 56 -4.92 -0.95 2.27
C ALA A 56 -6.40 -0.68 2.00
N ARG A 57 -6.73 0.47 1.40
CA ARG A 57 -8.11 0.85 1.05
C ARG A 57 -8.76 -0.10 0.04
N ARG A 58 -7.97 -0.65 -0.89
CA ARG A 58 -8.45 -1.55 -1.94
C ARG A 58 -8.59 -2.99 -1.45
N ILE A 59 -7.65 -3.46 -0.64
CA ILE A 59 -7.56 -4.86 -0.19
C ILE A 59 -8.44 -5.07 1.05
N VAL A 60 -8.51 -4.13 1.98
CA VAL A 60 -9.21 -4.29 3.24
C VAL A 60 -10.39 -3.32 3.27
N SER A 61 -11.61 -3.84 3.11
CA SER A 61 -12.83 -3.04 2.97
C SER A 61 -13.15 -2.20 4.21
N GLU A 62 -12.78 -2.69 5.38
CA GLU A 62 -13.00 -2.05 6.68
C GLU A 62 -11.94 -0.99 7.02
N TRP A 63 -10.85 -0.91 6.22
CA TRP A 63 -9.74 0.00 6.52
C TRP A 63 -10.13 1.48 6.55
N PRO A 64 -10.93 2.01 5.60
CA PRO A 64 -11.33 3.42 5.62
C PRO A 64 -12.12 3.82 6.88
N ASP A 65 -12.97 2.91 7.37
CA ASP A 65 -13.77 3.15 8.58
C ASP A 65 -12.88 3.21 9.83
N LEU A 66 -11.92 2.28 9.93
CA LEU A 66 -10.94 2.26 11.03
C LEU A 66 -10.01 3.48 11.01
N ASP A 67 -9.58 3.93 9.82
CA ASP A 67 -8.76 5.13 9.64
C ASP A 67 -9.51 6.40 10.05
N SER A 68 -10.80 6.47 9.70
CA SER A 68 -11.70 7.57 10.10
C SER A 68 -11.94 7.61 11.61
N GLU A 69 -12.15 6.45 12.24
CA GLU A 69 -12.30 6.33 13.69
C GLU A 69 -11.04 6.81 14.42
N ALA A 70 -9.87 6.34 13.99
CA ALA A 70 -8.58 6.75 14.56
C ALA A 70 -8.32 8.25 14.39
N SER A 71 -8.65 8.81 13.23
CA SER A 71 -8.51 10.24 12.94
C SER A 71 -9.42 11.08 13.83
N SER A 72 -10.69 10.69 13.95
CA SER A 72 -11.68 11.37 14.80
C SER A 72 -11.27 11.34 16.27
N PHE A 73 -10.77 10.19 16.74
CA PHE A 73 -10.26 10.05 18.10
C PHE A 73 -9.04 10.94 18.37
N THR A 74 -8.12 11.02 17.40
CA THR A 74 -6.93 11.87 17.49
C THR A 74 -7.29 13.36 17.54
N ALA A 75 -8.23 13.81 16.68
CA ALA A 75 -8.72 15.19 16.68
C ALA A 75 -9.33 15.57 18.04
N ARG A 76 -10.15 14.67 18.61
CA ARG A 76 -10.75 14.87 19.94
C ARG A 76 -9.71 15.04 21.06
N ILE A 77 -8.58 14.34 21.00
CA ILE A 77 -7.52 14.46 22.01
C ILE A 77 -6.75 15.79 21.85
N LEU A 78 -6.54 16.23 20.61
CA LEU A 78 -5.77 17.43 20.31
C LEU A 78 -6.57 18.73 20.50
N GLY A 79 -7.90 18.65 20.65
CA GLY A 79 -8.75 19.82 20.88
C GLY A 79 -9.01 20.65 19.61
N ASP A 80 -8.66 20.11 18.44
CA ASP A 80 -9.03 20.67 17.14
C ASP A 80 -10.40 20.10 16.74
N ASP A 81 -11.47 20.81 17.11
CA ASP A 81 -12.78 20.62 16.48
C ASP A 81 -12.74 21.21 15.05
N GLN A 82 -12.05 20.52 14.12
CA GLN A 82 -12.22 20.73 12.68
C GLN A 82 -12.65 19.42 12.01
N GLU A 83 -13.81 19.50 11.35
CA GLU A 83 -14.37 18.49 10.46
C GLU A 83 -13.33 17.95 9.46
N PRO A 84 -13.29 16.64 9.15
CA PRO A 84 -12.32 16.07 8.23
C PRO A 84 -12.56 16.63 6.81
N THR A 85 -11.61 17.44 6.33
CA THR A 85 -11.62 17.93 4.95
C THR A 85 -11.21 16.78 4.05
N GLN A 86 -12.12 16.34 3.17
CA GLN A 86 -11.85 15.38 2.11
C GLN A 86 -10.61 15.82 1.31
N SER A 87 -9.60 14.96 1.21
CA SER A 87 -8.47 15.17 0.29
C SER A 87 -8.98 15.00 -1.15
N PRO A 88 -8.87 16.01 -2.04
CA PRO A 88 -9.24 15.86 -3.43
C PRO A 88 -8.03 15.39 -4.23
N ASP A 89 -8.02 14.13 -4.66
CA ASP A 89 -7.15 13.70 -5.76
C ASP A 89 -7.95 13.79 -7.07
N GLN A 90 -7.91 14.97 -7.69
CA GLN A 90 -8.50 15.20 -9.02
C GLN A 90 -7.51 14.74 -10.10
N SER A 91 -7.71 13.54 -10.63
CA SER A 91 -7.26 13.24 -11.99
C SER A 91 -8.28 13.82 -12.97
N LYS A 92 -8.01 15.03 -13.47
CA LYS A 92 -8.67 15.56 -14.67
C LYS A 92 -7.84 15.20 -15.89
N ASP A 93 -8.39 14.26 -16.63
CA ASP A 93 -8.22 14.04 -18.05
C ASP A 93 -8.24 15.36 -18.85
N LEU A 94 -7.21 15.60 -19.66
CA LEU A 94 -7.25 16.54 -20.78
C LEU A 94 -6.34 16.00 -21.90
N THR A 95 -6.94 15.28 -22.84
CA THR A 95 -6.44 15.16 -24.21
C THR A 95 -6.85 16.38 -25.03
N SER A 96 -5.90 17.07 -25.68
CA SER A 96 -5.93 17.53 -27.10
C SER A 96 -4.80 18.54 -27.35
N GLU A 97 -3.85 18.14 -28.21
CA GLU A 97 -3.26 18.85 -29.39
C GLU A 97 -3.51 20.37 -29.50
N ASP A 98 -2.64 21.27 -29.94
CA ASP A 98 -1.45 21.28 -30.81
C ASP A 98 -0.86 22.71 -30.71
N SER A 99 0.47 22.86 -30.72
CA SER A 99 1.12 23.99 -31.42
C SER A 99 2.63 23.76 -31.52
N LEU A 100 3.07 23.81 -32.77
CA LEU A 100 4.34 23.39 -33.33
C LEU A 100 5.45 24.46 -33.25
N LYS A 101 6.68 23.95 -33.10
CA LYS A 101 7.98 24.38 -33.70
C LYS A 101 8.67 25.68 -33.24
N GLU A 102 9.93 25.51 -32.81
CA GLU A 102 11.16 26.15 -33.35
C GLU A 102 12.35 25.41 -32.71
N ASP A 103 13.01 24.51 -33.44
CA ASP A 103 14.24 24.68 -34.24
C ASP A 103 15.52 24.95 -33.44
N LEU A 104 16.38 23.91 -33.47
CA LEU A 104 17.84 23.93 -33.66
C LEU A 104 18.74 24.77 -32.71
N GLU A 105 19.60 24.02 -32.02
CA GLU A 105 21.08 24.04 -32.18
C GLU A 105 21.92 24.22 -30.90
N SER A 106 22.91 23.32 -30.79
CA SER A 106 24.25 23.53 -30.23
C SER A 106 24.47 23.51 -28.71
N LYS A 107 24.93 22.35 -28.21
CA LYS A 107 26.27 22.16 -27.58
C LYS A 107 26.45 20.66 -27.28
N ALA A 108 27.33 19.89 -27.94
CA ALA A 108 28.79 19.98 -28.02
C ALA A 108 29.49 19.89 -26.65
N GLU A 109 30.28 18.81 -26.51
CA GLU A 109 31.45 18.61 -25.63
C GLU A 109 31.13 18.40 -24.12
N LEU A 110 31.57 17.33 -23.46
CA LEU A 110 32.81 16.54 -23.54
C LEU A 110 32.57 15.08 -23.12
#